data_AF-A0A143CCB8-F1
#
_entry.id   AF-A0A143CCB8-F1
#
_cell.length_a   1.000
_cell.length_b   1.000
_cell.length_c   1.000
_cell.angle_alpha   90.00
_cell.angle_beta   90.00
_cell.angle_gamma   90.00
#
_symmetry.space_group_name_H-M   'P 1'
#
loop_
_entity.id
_entity.type
_entity.pdbx_description
1 polymer ?
#
loop_
_entity_poly.entity_id
_entity_poly.type
_entity_poly.pdbx_seq_one_letter_code
_entity_poly.pdbx_strand_id
1 'polypeptide(L)'
;MIALPGRPASVESPARLPSGLPVPARFAHLHPDDGACLMEAAGLLATGRFTDSPAGTHPALAALARVVNDSVGDDARHALWPLAADLADARPAGRAYPPLLVGMVVDAARRVRPASRRLARNGRACRRRAERLADAPAGGPSVRIADLLWWRGPGRRRLEQALRVLCAAPEADRLLSRLLRQAAAQARECGGALAAGREVHCNR
;
A
#
# COMPACT_ATOMS: atom_id res chain seq x y z
N MET A 1 29.04 43.28 21.46
CA MET A 1 29.20 41.96 20.81
C MET A 1 27.83 41.33 20.70
N ILE A 2 27.24 41.30 19.50
CA ILE A 2 25.87 40.80 19.26
C ILE A 2 26.01 39.32 18.89
N ALA A 3 25.48 38.43 19.74
CA ALA A 3 25.41 37.01 19.47
C ALA A 3 24.24 36.73 18.50
N LEU A 4 24.52 36.12 17.35
CA LEU A 4 23.50 35.60 16.43
C LEU A 4 22.83 34.35 17.05
N PRO A 5 21.50 34.22 16.98
CA PRO A 5 20.83 32.99 17.39
C PRO A 5 21.03 31.88 16.35
N GLY A 6 21.17 30.66 16.87
CA GLY A 6 21.52 29.46 16.15
C GLY A 6 20.55 29.06 15.04
N ARG A 7 21.16 28.36 14.07
CA ARG A 7 20.55 27.69 12.92
C ARG A 7 19.39 26.79 13.36
N PRO A 8 18.18 26.89 12.77
CA PRO A 8 17.14 25.90 13.06
C PRO A 8 17.56 24.54 12.52
N ALA A 9 17.19 23.50 13.28
CA ALA A 9 17.42 22.10 12.97
C ALA A 9 16.97 21.78 11.54
N SER A 10 17.85 21.09 10.80
CA SER A 10 17.56 20.56 9.48
C SER A 10 16.33 19.66 9.55
N VAL A 11 15.24 20.08 8.91
CA VAL A 11 14.12 19.19 8.56
C VAL A 11 14.69 18.11 7.66
N GLU A 12 14.65 16.85 8.10
CA GLU A 12 14.98 15.69 7.27
C GLU A 12 14.13 15.74 6.00
N SER A 13 14.81 15.98 4.88
CA SER A 13 14.23 15.89 3.54
C SER A 13 13.76 14.44 3.32
N PRO A 14 12.54 14.20 2.81
CA PRO A 14 12.12 12.85 2.46
C PRO A 14 13.14 12.26 1.48
N ALA A 15 13.48 10.99 1.68
CA ALA A 15 14.48 10.25 0.92
C ALA A 15 14.35 10.57 -0.58
N ARG A 16 15.36 11.28 -1.11
CA ARG A 16 15.43 11.61 -2.52
C ARG A 16 15.66 10.29 -3.26
N LEU A 17 14.76 9.91 -4.15
CA LEU A 17 14.91 8.69 -4.93
C LEU A 17 16.26 8.70 -5.66
N PRO A 18 16.92 7.54 -5.85
CA PRO A 18 18.15 7.46 -6.62
C PRO A 18 17.95 8.10 -8.00
N SER A 19 18.86 9.01 -8.37
CA SER A 19 18.94 9.53 -9.73
C SER A 19 19.20 8.36 -10.69
N GLY A 20 18.22 8.06 -11.55
CA GLY A 20 18.26 6.92 -12.48
C GLY A 20 17.02 6.01 -12.49
N LEU A 21 16.01 6.26 -11.64
CA LEU A 21 14.73 5.55 -11.79
C LEU A 21 14.01 5.95 -13.08
N PRO A 22 13.28 5.03 -13.73
CA PRO A 22 12.44 5.34 -14.89
C PRO A 22 11.44 6.46 -14.63
N VAL A 23 10.96 7.08 -15.71
CA VAL A 23 9.92 8.11 -15.65
C VAL A 23 8.60 7.48 -15.19
N PRO A 24 7.83 8.11 -14.28
CA PRO A 24 6.53 7.60 -13.84
C PRO A 24 5.53 7.50 -14.99
N ALA A 25 4.97 6.32 -15.20
CA ALA A 25 4.03 6.03 -16.29
C ALA A 25 2.80 5.23 -15.83
N ARG A 26 1.81 5.07 -16.71
CA ARG A 26 0.59 4.28 -16.45
C ARG A 26 0.77 2.86 -16.95
N PHE A 27 0.07 1.91 -16.34
CA PHE A 27 0.04 0.51 -16.74
C PHE A 27 1.40 -0.16 -16.62
N ALA A 28 1.45 -1.44 -17.00
CA ALA A 28 2.66 -2.24 -16.96
C ALA A 28 3.51 -2.03 -18.22
N HIS A 29 4.82 -2.10 -18.03
CA HIS A 29 5.83 -1.93 -19.07
C HIS A 29 6.69 -3.19 -19.15
N LEU A 30 7.31 -3.39 -20.31
CA LEU A 30 8.22 -4.52 -20.52
C LEU A 30 9.67 -4.14 -20.25
N HIS A 31 10.03 -2.86 -20.40
CA HIS A 31 11.38 -2.35 -20.20
C HIS A 31 11.40 -1.03 -19.40
N PRO A 32 12.40 -0.79 -18.53
CA PRO A 32 12.56 0.46 -17.78
C PRO A 32 12.64 1.73 -18.65
N ASP A 33 13.11 1.61 -19.88
CA ASP A 33 13.25 2.76 -20.80
C ASP A 33 11.89 3.28 -21.32
N ASP A 34 10.84 2.46 -21.25
CA ASP A 34 9.47 2.84 -21.64
C ASP A 34 8.76 3.67 -20.55
N GLY A 35 9.42 3.89 -19.41
CA GLY A 35 8.82 4.36 -18.18
C GLY A 35 8.51 3.21 -17.21
N ALA A 36 7.94 3.53 -16.05
CA ALA A 36 7.56 2.53 -15.06
C ALA A 36 6.33 2.93 -14.26
N CYS A 37 5.50 1.96 -13.91
CA CYS A 37 4.53 2.11 -12.84
C CYS A 37 5.23 2.08 -11.47
N LEU A 38 4.51 2.53 -10.45
CA LEU A 38 5.02 2.56 -9.08
C LEU A 38 5.51 1.19 -8.57
N MET A 39 4.91 0.08 -9.02
CA MET A 39 5.31 -1.27 -8.61
C MET A 39 6.57 -1.77 -9.31
N GLU A 40 6.77 -1.39 -10.58
CA GLU A 40 8.00 -1.69 -11.31
C GLU A 40 9.19 -0.97 -10.69
N ALA A 41 9.03 0.31 -10.34
CA ALA A 41 10.03 1.05 -9.59
C ALA A 41 10.30 0.42 -8.21
N ALA A 42 9.26 0.02 -7.48
CA ALA A 42 9.43 -0.70 -6.22
C ALA A 42 10.15 -2.05 -6.40
N GLY A 43 9.90 -2.78 -7.49
CA GLY A 43 10.59 -4.03 -7.81
C GLY A 43 12.08 -3.86 -8.10
N LEU A 44 12.43 -2.81 -8.86
CA LEU A 44 13.82 -2.42 -9.10
C LEU A 44 14.52 -2.08 -7.78
N LEU A 45 13.88 -1.28 -6.92
CA LEU A 45 14.45 -0.89 -5.63
C LEU A 45 14.60 -2.08 -4.67
N ALA A 46 13.64 -3.01 -4.66
CA ALA A 46 13.64 -4.14 -3.75
C ALA A 46 14.60 -5.26 -4.17
N THR A 47 14.73 -5.51 -5.48
CA THR A 47 15.37 -6.74 -5.99
C THR A 47 16.22 -6.54 -7.24
N GLY A 48 16.27 -5.33 -7.79
CA GLY A 48 16.88 -5.07 -9.11
C GLY A 48 16.10 -5.62 -10.30
N ARG A 49 14.93 -6.25 -10.07
CA ARG A 49 14.10 -6.84 -11.13
C ARG A 49 12.96 -5.91 -11.52
N PHE A 50 12.78 -5.71 -12.83
CA PHE A 50 11.66 -4.95 -13.36
C PHE A 50 10.38 -5.80 -13.34
N THR A 51 9.47 -5.53 -12.41
CA THR A 51 8.21 -6.27 -12.26
C THR A 51 7.15 -5.45 -11.53
N ASP A 52 5.90 -5.52 -11.99
CA ASP A 52 4.75 -4.88 -11.34
C ASP A 52 4.21 -5.66 -10.10
N SER A 53 4.83 -6.80 -9.79
CA SER A 53 4.42 -7.72 -8.73
C SER A 53 5.60 -8.07 -7.80
N PRO A 54 6.26 -7.06 -7.19
CA PRO A 54 7.47 -7.26 -6.42
C PRO A 54 7.27 -8.11 -5.17
N ALA A 55 8.24 -8.98 -4.87
CA ALA A 55 8.19 -9.86 -3.70
C ALA A 55 8.28 -9.11 -2.36
N GLY A 56 8.84 -7.90 -2.35
CA GLY A 56 8.94 -7.05 -1.15
C GLY A 56 7.67 -6.24 -0.83
N THR A 57 6.66 -6.27 -1.70
CA THR A 57 5.36 -5.63 -1.44
C THR A 57 4.28 -6.67 -1.19
N HIS A 58 3.41 -6.45 -0.20
CA HIS A 58 2.28 -7.35 0.02
C HIS A 58 1.32 -7.33 -1.20
N PRO A 59 0.85 -8.48 -1.74
CA PRO A 59 0.05 -8.53 -2.98
C PRO A 59 -1.21 -7.66 -2.98
N ALA A 60 -1.88 -7.54 -1.82
CA ALA A 60 -3.04 -6.65 -1.68
C ALA A 60 -2.70 -5.16 -1.78
N LEU A 61 -1.53 -4.75 -1.29
CA LEU A 61 -1.03 -3.39 -1.42
C LEU A 61 -0.58 -3.11 -2.85
N ALA A 62 0.12 -4.06 -3.49
CA ALA A 62 0.50 -3.95 -4.90
C ALA A 62 -0.72 -3.82 -5.82
N ALA A 63 -1.82 -4.54 -5.53
CA ALA A 63 -3.07 -4.38 -6.26
C ALA A 63 -3.68 -2.98 -6.11
N LEU A 64 -3.67 -2.41 -4.89
CA LEU A 64 -4.11 -1.03 -4.66
C LEU A 64 -3.20 -0.04 -5.41
N ALA A 65 -1.89 -0.20 -5.30
CA ALA A 65 -0.91 0.71 -5.88
C ALA A 65 -1.02 0.79 -7.41
N ARG A 66 -1.21 -0.35 -8.10
CA ARG A 66 -1.44 -0.38 -9.55
C ARG A 66 -2.69 0.38 -9.96
N VAL A 67 -3.82 0.13 -9.29
CA VAL A 67 -5.06 0.86 -9.62
C VAL A 67 -4.92 2.36 -9.36
N VAL A 68 -4.29 2.75 -8.24
CA VAL A 68 -4.02 4.16 -7.94
C VAL A 68 -3.13 4.77 -9.00
N ASN A 69 -2.00 4.13 -9.31
CA ASN A 69 -1.10 4.56 -10.38
C ASN A 69 -1.90 4.79 -11.67
N ASP A 70 -2.69 3.84 -12.13
CA ASP A 70 -3.34 3.94 -13.43
C ASP A 70 -4.49 4.96 -13.47
N SER A 71 -5.07 5.27 -12.30
CA SER A 71 -6.25 6.15 -12.20
C SER A 71 -5.91 7.62 -12.01
N VAL A 72 -4.78 7.96 -11.37
CA VAL A 72 -4.47 9.36 -11.04
C VAL A 72 -3.90 10.14 -12.23
N GLY A 73 -4.04 11.47 -12.22
CA GLY A 73 -3.36 12.37 -13.15
C GLY A 73 -1.83 12.34 -13.00
N ASP A 74 -1.13 12.95 -13.96
CA ASP A 74 0.33 12.83 -14.05
C ASP A 74 1.03 13.59 -12.92
N ASP A 75 0.51 14.73 -12.48
CA ASP A 75 1.04 15.46 -11.32
C ASP A 75 0.95 14.63 -10.03
N ALA A 76 -0.21 14.00 -9.80
CA ALA A 76 -0.42 13.14 -8.64
C ALA A 76 0.46 11.88 -8.71
N ARG A 77 0.65 11.31 -9.90
CA ARG A 77 1.56 10.18 -10.15
C ARG A 77 3.00 10.54 -9.83
N HIS A 78 3.50 11.68 -10.32
CA HIS A 78 4.83 12.19 -9.99
C HIS A 78 4.98 12.43 -8.49
N ALA A 79 3.97 13.01 -7.85
CA ALA A 79 3.99 13.22 -6.39
C ALA A 79 4.02 11.91 -5.60
N LEU A 80 3.45 10.81 -6.13
CA LEU A 80 3.49 9.48 -5.53
C LEU A 80 4.80 8.75 -5.78
N TRP A 81 5.66 9.21 -6.70
CA TRP A 81 6.87 8.50 -7.08
C TRP A 81 7.81 8.15 -5.91
N PRO A 82 8.08 9.05 -4.94
CA PRO A 82 8.90 8.73 -3.77
C PRO A 82 8.40 7.53 -2.96
N LEU A 83 7.10 7.21 -3.05
CA LEU A 83 6.49 6.08 -2.35
C LEU A 83 6.98 4.73 -2.89
N ALA A 84 7.62 4.67 -4.06
CA ALA A 84 8.23 3.44 -4.58
C ALA A 84 9.22 2.82 -3.58
N ALA A 85 10.02 3.65 -2.90
CA ALA A 85 10.97 3.18 -1.89
C ALA A 85 10.26 2.62 -0.65
N ASP A 86 9.18 3.27 -0.20
CA ASP A 86 8.37 2.76 0.91
C ASP A 86 7.70 1.43 0.56
N LEU A 87 7.27 1.27 -0.70
CA LEU A 87 6.58 0.08 -1.19
C LEU A 87 7.54 -1.11 -1.39
N ALA A 88 8.82 -0.85 -1.67
CA ALA A 88 9.83 -1.87 -1.95
C ALA A 88 9.96 -2.92 -0.84
N ASP A 89 9.69 -2.57 0.42
CA ASP A 89 9.70 -3.49 1.57
C ASP A 89 8.38 -3.45 2.39
N ALA A 90 7.28 -3.03 1.77
CA ALA A 90 5.96 -2.96 2.41
C ALA A 90 5.25 -4.32 2.43
N ARG A 91 5.81 -5.32 3.12
CA ARG A 91 5.24 -6.67 3.24
C ARG A 91 4.97 -7.12 4.68
N PRO A 92 3.86 -6.67 5.30
CA PRO A 92 3.38 -7.22 6.56
C PRO A 92 3.21 -8.73 6.51
N ALA A 93 3.71 -9.44 7.52
CA ALA A 93 3.49 -10.88 7.65
C ALA A 93 2.12 -11.23 8.29
N GLY A 94 1.51 -10.25 8.98
CA GLY A 94 0.26 -10.44 9.70
C GLY A 94 -0.92 -10.76 8.78
N ARG A 95 -1.64 -11.85 9.09
CA ARG A 95 -2.81 -12.33 8.32
C ARG A 95 -4.00 -11.36 8.34
N ALA A 96 -4.05 -10.47 9.32
CA ALA A 96 -5.08 -9.43 9.42
C ALA A 96 -4.87 -8.27 8.43
N TYR A 97 -3.67 -8.10 7.88
CA TYR A 97 -3.36 -6.95 7.01
C TYR A 97 -4.24 -6.85 5.75
N PRO A 98 -4.43 -7.91 4.94
CA PRO A 98 -5.28 -7.82 3.74
C PRO A 98 -6.72 -7.35 4.01
N PRO A 99 -7.47 -7.92 4.97
CA PRO A 99 -8.81 -7.40 5.28
C PRO A 99 -8.81 -6.01 5.91
N LEU A 100 -7.77 -5.61 6.66
CA LEU A 100 -7.63 -4.22 7.14
C LEU A 100 -7.49 -3.24 5.98
N LEU A 101 -6.58 -3.52 5.05
CA LEU A 101 -6.37 -2.69 3.86
C LEU A 101 -7.66 -2.58 3.03
N VAL A 102 -8.30 -3.71 2.72
CA VAL A 102 -9.57 -3.68 1.95
C VAL A 102 -10.65 -2.94 2.73
N GLY A 103 -10.73 -3.11 4.05
CA GLY A 103 -11.66 -2.38 4.92
C GLY A 103 -11.45 -0.86 4.86
N MET A 104 -10.20 -0.40 4.92
CA MET A 104 -9.84 1.02 4.80
C MET A 104 -10.31 1.60 3.47
N VAL A 105 -10.06 0.91 2.34
CA VAL A 105 -10.50 1.37 1.01
C VAL A 105 -12.04 1.43 0.93
N VAL A 106 -12.71 0.41 1.47
CA VAL A 106 -14.19 0.36 1.51
C VAL A 106 -14.76 1.48 2.37
N ASP A 107 -14.15 1.79 3.52
CA ASP A 107 -14.60 2.87 4.39
C ASP A 107 -14.36 4.25 3.74
N ALA A 108 -13.27 4.43 2.99
CA ALA A 108 -13.07 5.63 2.17
C ALA A 108 -14.16 5.76 1.09
N ALA A 109 -14.45 4.69 0.34
CA ALA A 109 -15.52 4.69 -0.66
C ALA A 109 -16.90 4.95 -0.03
N ARG A 110 -17.15 4.47 1.19
CA ARG A 110 -18.38 4.74 1.93
C ARG A 110 -18.52 6.21 2.30
N ARG A 111 -17.43 6.93 2.59
CA ARG A 111 -17.49 8.38 2.83
C ARG A 111 -17.93 9.14 1.57
N VAL A 112 -17.53 8.67 0.38
CA VAL A 112 -18.00 9.23 -0.91
C VAL A 112 -19.46 8.84 -1.18
N ARG A 113 -19.90 7.64 -0.80
CA ARG A 113 -21.31 7.18 -0.95
C ARG A 113 -21.92 6.67 0.36
N PRO A 114 -22.31 7.57 1.30
CA PRO A 114 -22.76 7.19 2.64
C PRO A 114 -24.02 6.31 2.67
N ALA A 115 -24.94 6.52 1.72
CA ALA A 115 -26.20 5.77 1.61
C ALA A 115 -26.01 4.32 1.12
N SER A 116 -24.82 3.92 0.68
CA SER A 116 -24.57 2.58 0.15
C SER A 116 -24.54 1.52 1.24
N ARG A 117 -25.67 0.81 1.41
CA ARG A 117 -25.79 -0.35 2.32
C ARG A 117 -24.75 -1.43 2.02
N ARG A 118 -24.40 -1.61 0.73
CA ARG A 118 -23.40 -2.60 0.28
C ARG A 118 -22.00 -2.26 0.79
N LEU A 119 -21.56 -1.01 0.67
CA LEU A 119 -20.27 -0.56 1.19
C LEU A 119 -20.22 -0.69 2.72
N ALA A 120 -21.29 -0.32 3.40
CA ALA A 120 -21.39 -0.49 4.85
C ALA A 120 -21.28 -1.97 5.28
N ARG A 121 -21.96 -2.89 4.59
CA ARG A 121 -21.85 -4.34 4.84
C ARG A 121 -20.44 -4.86 4.55
N ASN A 122 -19.84 -4.44 3.44
CA ASN A 122 -18.49 -4.86 3.06
C ASN A 122 -17.45 -4.39 4.08
N GLY A 123 -17.53 -3.14 4.55
CA GLY A 123 -16.63 -2.59 5.58
C GLY A 123 -16.71 -3.37 6.89
N ARG A 124 -17.94 -3.64 7.37
CA ARG A 124 -18.15 -4.50 8.56
C ARG A 124 -17.59 -5.91 8.36
N ALA A 125 -17.77 -6.51 7.18
CA ALA A 125 -17.28 -7.86 6.89
C ALA A 125 -15.75 -7.93 6.83
N CYS A 126 -15.08 -6.88 6.33
CA CYS A 126 -13.63 -6.78 6.34
C CYS A 126 -13.10 -6.62 7.77
N ARG A 127 -13.69 -5.71 8.55
CA ARG A 127 -13.32 -5.47 9.96
C ARG A 127 -13.43 -6.73 10.81
N ARG A 128 -14.58 -7.41 10.78
CA ARG A 128 -14.80 -8.67 11.50
C ARG A 128 -13.85 -9.80 11.07
N ARG A 129 -13.37 -9.79 9.81
CA ARG A 129 -12.36 -10.75 9.38
C ARG A 129 -11.00 -10.37 9.95
N ALA A 130 -10.61 -9.09 9.87
CA ALA A 130 -9.36 -8.62 10.44
C ALA A 130 -9.27 -8.91 11.94
N GLU A 131 -10.30 -8.58 12.71
CA GLU A 131 -10.39 -8.88 14.16
C GLU A 131 -10.18 -10.37 14.43
N ARG A 132 -10.93 -11.25 13.75
CA ARG A 132 -10.76 -12.71 13.90
C ARG A 132 -9.38 -13.24 13.51
N LEU A 133 -8.66 -12.53 12.63
CA LEU A 133 -7.33 -12.94 12.17
C LEU A 133 -6.20 -12.31 12.98
N ALA A 134 -6.48 -11.25 13.75
CA ALA A 134 -5.49 -10.62 14.63
C ALA A 134 -5.07 -11.57 15.75
N ASP A 135 -6.03 -12.31 16.30
CA ASP A 135 -5.81 -13.24 17.42
C ASP A 135 -5.58 -14.69 16.95
N ALA A 136 -5.63 -14.95 15.63
CA ALA A 136 -5.52 -16.30 15.11
C ALA A 136 -4.05 -16.75 15.00
N PRO A 137 -3.70 -17.97 15.44
CA PRO A 137 -2.34 -18.49 15.31
C PRO A 137 -1.89 -18.56 13.84
N ALA A 138 -0.57 -18.58 13.64
CA ALA A 138 0.03 -18.84 12.34
C ALA A 138 -0.43 -20.22 11.85
N GLY A 139 -1.36 -20.23 10.90
CA GLY A 139 -2.03 -21.45 10.48
C GLY A 139 -1.21 -22.29 9.50
N GLY A 140 -1.52 -23.59 9.48
CA GLY A 140 -0.97 -24.54 8.52
C GLY A 140 -1.38 -24.26 7.06
N PRO A 141 -1.02 -25.15 6.12
CA PRO A 141 -1.29 -24.97 4.69
C PRO A 141 -2.76 -24.67 4.34
N SER A 142 -3.71 -25.33 5.00
CA SER A 142 -5.16 -25.12 4.81
C SER A 142 -5.58 -23.67 5.09
N VAL A 143 -5.01 -23.07 6.12
CA VAL A 143 -5.28 -21.69 6.52
C VAL A 143 -4.73 -20.70 5.49
N ARG A 144 -3.52 -20.95 4.98
CA ARG A 144 -2.93 -20.16 3.89
C ARG A 144 -3.77 -20.24 2.61
N ILE A 145 -4.29 -21.43 2.28
CA ILE A 145 -5.22 -21.63 1.16
C ILE A 145 -6.51 -20.84 1.39
N ALA A 146 -7.10 -20.89 2.59
CA ALA A 146 -8.31 -20.13 2.90
C ALA A 146 -8.12 -18.61 2.78
N ASP A 147 -6.97 -18.09 3.21
CA ASP A 147 -6.62 -16.67 3.04
C ASP A 147 -6.43 -16.29 1.56
N LEU A 148 -5.78 -17.16 0.79
CA LEU A 148 -5.62 -16.98 -0.65
C LEU A 148 -6.96 -17.01 -1.39
N LEU A 149 -7.86 -17.95 -1.06
CA LEU A 149 -9.21 -18.01 -1.63
C LEU A 149 -10.03 -16.78 -1.27
N TRP A 150 -9.93 -16.30 -0.02
CA TRP A 150 -10.57 -15.06 0.37
C TRP A 150 -10.05 -13.87 -0.45
N TRP A 151 -8.73 -13.76 -0.62
CA TRP A 151 -8.12 -12.69 -1.43
C TRP A 151 -8.57 -12.77 -2.88
N ARG A 152 -8.45 -13.94 -3.52
CA ARG A 152 -8.85 -14.16 -4.93
C ARG A 152 -10.36 -14.01 -5.16
N GLY A 153 -11.18 -14.17 -4.11
CA GLY A 153 -12.62 -14.03 -4.18
C GLY A 153 -13.14 -12.73 -3.58
N PRO A 154 -13.79 -12.78 -2.40
CA PRO A 154 -14.49 -11.64 -1.82
C PRO A 154 -13.58 -10.44 -1.48
N GLY A 155 -12.32 -10.67 -1.09
CA GLY A 155 -11.38 -9.60 -0.76
C GLY A 155 -11.11 -8.69 -1.96
N ARG A 156 -10.61 -9.25 -3.06
CA ARG A 156 -10.33 -8.51 -4.29
C ARG A 156 -11.57 -7.85 -4.89
N ARG A 157 -12.71 -8.55 -4.96
CA ARG A 157 -13.96 -7.96 -5.48
C ARG A 157 -14.44 -6.75 -4.68
N ARG A 158 -14.27 -6.77 -3.35
CA ARG A 158 -14.64 -5.62 -2.49
C ARG A 158 -13.70 -4.44 -2.73
N LEU A 159 -12.40 -4.71 -2.85
CA LEU A 159 -11.40 -3.69 -3.19
C LEU A 159 -11.74 -3.02 -4.52
N GLU A 160 -11.96 -3.80 -5.59
CA GLU A 160 -12.29 -3.29 -6.93
C GLU A 160 -13.60 -2.49 -6.94
N GLN A 161 -14.61 -2.90 -6.17
CA GLN A 161 -15.86 -2.14 -6.07
C GLN A 161 -15.70 -0.81 -5.34
N ALA A 162 -14.90 -0.79 -4.28
CA ALA A 162 -14.59 0.43 -3.55
C ALA A 162 -13.77 1.39 -4.42
N LEU A 163 -12.75 0.89 -5.11
CA LEU A 163 -11.92 1.68 -6.03
C LEU A 163 -12.75 2.28 -7.15
N ARG A 164 -13.68 1.54 -7.77
CA ARG A 164 -14.60 2.13 -8.76
C ARG A 164 -15.40 3.33 -8.25
N VAL A 165 -15.79 3.32 -6.97
CA VAL A 165 -16.48 4.47 -6.36
C VAL A 165 -15.52 5.64 -6.16
N LEU A 166 -14.29 5.37 -5.72
CA LEU A 166 -13.27 6.39 -5.48
C LEU A 166 -12.77 7.03 -6.79
N CYS A 167 -12.53 6.24 -7.84
CA CYS A 167 -12.12 6.73 -9.16
C CYS A 167 -13.19 7.59 -9.84
N ALA A 168 -14.47 7.40 -9.48
CA ALA A 168 -15.58 8.21 -10.01
C ALA A 168 -15.87 9.48 -9.18
N ALA A 169 -15.11 9.73 -8.11
CA ALA A 169 -15.27 10.94 -7.30
C ALA A 169 -14.58 12.14 -7.97
N PRO A 170 -15.11 13.37 -7.82
CA PRO A 170 -14.45 14.58 -8.37
C PRO A 170 -13.02 14.76 -7.84
N GLU A 171 -12.76 14.39 -6.59
CA GLU A 171 -11.46 14.49 -5.93
C GLU A 171 -10.67 13.17 -5.96
N ALA A 172 -10.88 12.32 -6.98
CA ALA A 172 -10.27 10.99 -7.10
C ALA A 172 -8.76 11.00 -6.83
N ASP A 173 -8.01 11.88 -7.48
CA ASP A 173 -6.54 11.99 -7.34
C ASP A 173 -6.11 12.18 -5.90
N ARG A 174 -6.74 13.12 -5.19
CA ARG A 174 -6.46 13.42 -3.79
C ARG A 174 -6.82 12.24 -2.89
N LEU A 175 -7.99 11.64 -3.10
CA LEU A 175 -8.48 10.51 -2.30
C LEU A 175 -7.59 9.28 -2.46
N LEU A 176 -7.30 8.90 -3.71
CA LEU A 176 -6.48 7.75 -4.06
C LEU A 176 -5.04 7.91 -3.59
N SER A 177 -4.44 9.09 -3.81
CA SER A 177 -3.07 9.39 -3.35
C SER A 177 -2.96 9.32 -1.82
N ARG A 178 -3.91 9.91 -1.09
CA ARG A 178 -3.95 9.85 0.38
C ARG A 178 -4.09 8.41 0.86
N LEU A 179 -5.00 7.65 0.26
CA LEU A 179 -5.28 6.27 0.62
C LEU A 179 -4.04 5.39 0.42
N LEU A 180 -3.33 5.54 -0.71
CA LEU A 180 -2.13 4.76 -0.98
C LEU A 180 -1.00 5.08 0.01
N ARG A 181 -0.78 6.37 0.33
CA ARG A 181 0.20 6.77 1.36
C ARG A 181 -0.13 6.18 2.73
N GLN A 182 -1.40 6.22 3.13
CA GLN A 182 -1.86 5.62 4.39
C GLN A 182 -1.65 4.11 4.41
N ALA A 183 -1.97 3.42 3.32
CA ALA A 183 -1.79 1.97 3.22
C ALA A 183 -0.31 1.56 3.26
N ALA A 184 0.57 2.31 2.57
CA ALA A 184 2.01 2.08 2.60
C ALA A 184 2.61 2.33 3.99
N ALA A 185 2.23 3.41 4.66
CA ALA A 185 2.67 3.70 6.03
C ALA A 185 2.26 2.59 7.01
N GLN A 186 1.00 2.16 6.99
CA GLN A 186 0.52 1.05 7.82
C GLN A 186 1.26 -0.26 7.54
N ALA A 187 1.57 -0.53 6.28
CA ALA A 187 2.31 -1.72 5.90
C ALA A 187 3.72 -1.73 6.51
N ARG A 188 4.40 -0.59 6.48
CA ARG A 188 5.75 -0.45 7.07
C ARG A 188 5.71 -0.56 8.59
N GLU A 189 4.73 0.05 9.25
CA GLU A 189 4.55 -0.05 10.70
C GLU A 189 4.31 -1.51 11.14
N CYS A 190 3.45 -2.25 10.44
CA CYS A 190 3.21 -3.67 10.71
C CYS A 190 4.43 -4.56 10.40
N GLY A 191 5.26 -4.21 9.42
CA GLY A 191 6.51 -4.90 9.12
C GLY A 191 7.59 -4.67 10.16
N GLY A 192 7.78 -3.42 10.58
CA GLY A 192 8.78 -3.01 11.58
C GLY A 192 8.54 -3.61 12.97
N ALA A 193 7.27 -3.71 13.40
CA ALA A 193 6.92 -4.31 14.70
C ALA A 193 7.37 -5.79 14.82
N LEU A 194 7.41 -6.53 13.70
CA LEU A 194 7.88 -7.92 13.66
C LEU A 194 9.40 -8.04 13.59
N ALA A 195 10.09 -7.09 12.94
CA ALA A 195 11.55 -7.04 12.90
C ALA A 195 12.14 -6.77 14.30
N ALA A 196 11.58 -5.80 15.02
CA ALA A 196 11.94 -5.50 16.41
C ALA A 196 11.71 -6.69 17.36
N GLY A 197 10.64 -7.48 17.14
CA GLY A 197 10.37 -8.69 17.91
C GLY A 197 11.33 -9.86 17.64
N ARG A 198 11.89 -9.96 16.43
CA ARG A 198 12.90 -10.99 16.08
C ARG A 198 14.28 -10.69 16.65
N GLU A 199 14.69 -9.41 16.67
CA GLU A 199 15.98 -9.01 17.27
C GLU A 199 16.03 -9.30 18.79
N VAL A 200 14.90 -9.16 19.49
CA VAL A 200 14.80 -9.49 20.93
C VAL A 200 14.92 -11.00 21.20
N HIS A 201 14.62 -11.86 20.22
CA HIS A 201 14.62 -13.31 20.40
C HIS A 201 15.93 -14.00 20.00
N CYS A 202 16.82 -13.33 19.24
CA CYS A 202 18.12 -13.89 18.85
C CYS A 202 19.27 -13.61 19.83
N ASN A 203 19.04 -12.85 20.91
CA ASN A 203 20.03 -12.55 21.94
C ASN A 203 19.79 -13.33 23.26
N ARG A 204 19.46 -14.63 23.19
CA ARG A 204 19.36 -15.50 24.37
C ARG A 204 20.08 -16.82 24.18
#